data_AF-A0A0C1JSB1-F1
#
_entry.id   AF-A0A0C1JSB1-F1
#
_cell.length_a   1.000
_cell.length_b   1.000
_cell.length_c   1.000
_cell.angle_alpha   90.00
_cell.angle_beta   90.00
_cell.angle_gamma   90.00
#
_symmetry.space_group_name_H-M   'P 1'
#
loop_
_entity.id
_entity.type
_entity.pdbx_description
1 polymer ?
#
loop_
_entity_poly.entity_id
_entity_poly.type
_entity_poly.pdbx_seq_one_letter_code
_entity_poly.pdbx_strand_id
1 'polypeptide(L)'
;MIVVFSQKDQKLLFANQQSKALLGWSADKLISDFAQIIQEGLNEWRRGLAALTTAAESQIRLLAKNKNGQEVLLSCQLGIIPSGLFRSYVIAIFYPT
;
A
#
# COMPACT_ATOMS: atom_id res chain seq x y z
N MET A 1 -2.86 -0.37 9.25
CA MET A 1 -1.58 0.27 8.89
C MET A 1 -1.84 1.29 7.81
N ILE A 2 -1.39 2.53 8.00
CA ILE A 2 -1.53 3.62 7.03
C ILE A 2 -0.22 3.74 6.26
N VAL A 3 -0.32 3.91 4.94
CA VAL A 3 0.82 4.20 4.08
C VAL A 3 0.50 5.35 3.13
N VAL A 4 1.53 6.02 2.63
CA VAL A 4 1.41 7.02 1.56
C VAL A 4 2.30 6.58 0.41
N PHE A 5 1.74 6.55 -0.79
CA PHE A 5 2.42 6.15 -2.02
C PHE A 5 2.46 7.31 -3.02
N SER A 6 3.62 7.56 -3.61
CA SER A 6 3.78 8.51 -4.72
C SER A 6 3.56 7.77 -6.03
N GLN A 7 2.47 8.07 -6.74
CA GLN A 7 2.27 7.60 -8.11
C GLN A 7 3.27 8.21 -9.08
N LYS A 8 3.75 9.43 -8.81
CA LYS A 8 4.77 10.08 -9.64
C LYS A 8 6.11 9.34 -9.58
N ASP A 9 6.54 8.99 -8.36
CA ASP A 9 7.85 8.37 -8.13
C ASP A 9 7.78 6.84 -8.05
N GLN A 10 6.56 6.28 -8.15
CA GLN A 10 6.27 4.85 -8.03
C GLN A 10 6.88 4.19 -6.78
N LYS A 11 6.80 4.89 -5.64
CA LYS A 11 7.38 4.41 -4.36
C LYS A 11 6.51 4.77 -3.16
N LEU A 12 6.67 3.98 -2.09
CA LEU A 12 6.13 4.33 -0.78
C LEU A 12 6.92 5.52 -0.22
N LEU A 13 6.22 6.52 0.30
CA LEU A 13 6.80 7.68 0.97
C LEU A 13 6.73 7.55 2.49
N PHE A 14 5.72 6.84 2.98
CA PHE A 14 5.43 6.72 4.41
C PHE A 14 4.75 5.40 4.73
N ALA A 15 5.06 4.88 5.90
CA ALA A 15 4.30 3.85 6.59
C ALA A 15 4.31 4.16 8.09
N ASN A 16 3.22 3.85 8.80
CA ASN A 16 3.19 3.99 10.24
C ASN A 16 3.65 2.72 10.98
N GLN A 17 3.94 2.84 12.28
CA GLN A 17 4.52 1.77 13.10
C GLN A 17 3.63 0.51 13.21
N GLN A 18 2.34 0.59 12.87
CA GLN A 18 1.44 -0.56 12.77
C GLN A 18 1.91 -1.61 11.75
N SER A 19 2.85 -1.29 10.85
CA SER A 19 3.51 -2.28 9.98
C SER A 19 4.13 -3.44 10.75
N LYS A 20 4.70 -3.15 11.93
CA LYS A 20 5.37 -4.16 12.75
C LYS A 20 4.37 -5.13 13.37
N ALA A 21 3.20 -4.63 13.78
CA ALA A 21 2.13 -5.47 14.31
C ALA A 21 1.49 -6.33 13.21
N LEU A 22 1.31 -5.77 12.00
CA LEU A 22 0.59 -6.44 10.91
C LEU A 22 1.45 -7.43 10.12
N LEU A 23 2.70 -7.07 9.82
CA LEU A 23 3.60 -7.84 8.94
C LEU A 23 4.94 -8.17 9.60
N GLY A 24 5.21 -7.67 10.81
CA GLY A 24 6.49 -7.85 11.49
C GLY A 24 7.62 -6.94 11.01
N TRP A 25 7.45 -6.21 9.91
CA TRP A 25 8.44 -5.29 9.37
C TRP A 25 8.38 -3.91 10.03
N SER A 26 9.53 -3.25 10.21
CA SER A 26 9.54 -1.83 10.58
C SER A 26 8.96 -0.96 9.46
N ALA A 27 8.56 0.26 9.78
CA ALA A 27 8.06 1.22 8.79
C ALA A 27 9.11 1.49 7.71
N ASP A 28 10.37 1.73 8.09
CA ASP A 28 11.46 2.00 7.14
C ASP A 28 11.71 0.84 6.19
N LYS A 29 11.68 -0.39 6.69
CA LYS A 29 11.84 -1.60 5.86
C LYS A 29 10.68 -1.77 4.90
N LEU A 30 9.46 -1.48 5.35
CA LEU A 30 8.29 -1.50 4.48
C LEU A 30 8.39 -0.44 3.38
N ILE A 31 8.89 0.76 3.70
CA ILE A 31 9.09 1.85 2.73
C ILE A 31 10.14 1.45 1.68
N SER A 32 11.28 0.89 2.11
CA SER A 32 12.37 0.53 1.19
C SER A 32 12.04 -0.65 0.29
N ASP A 33 11.30 -1.64 0.81
CA ASP A 33 11.13 -2.95 0.15
C ASP A 33 9.67 -3.23 -0.24
N PHE A 34 8.83 -2.19 -0.30
CA PHE A 34 7.38 -2.35 -0.48
C PHE A 34 7.02 -3.32 -1.62
N ALA A 35 7.59 -3.11 -2.82
CA ALA A 35 7.30 -3.93 -4.00
C ALA A 35 7.69 -5.41 -3.83
N GLN A 36 8.76 -5.71 -3.08
CA GLN A 36 9.16 -7.07 -2.77
C GLN A 36 8.24 -7.70 -1.72
N ILE A 37 7.84 -6.91 -0.72
CA ILE A 37 6.92 -7.34 0.33
C ILE A 37 5.54 -7.70 -0.26
N ILE A 38 5.06 -6.95 -1.24
CA ILE A 38 3.77 -7.20 -1.91
C ILE A 38 3.92 -7.92 -3.26
N GLN A 39 5.02 -8.62 -3.51
CA GLN A 39 5.32 -9.20 -4.84
C GLN A 39 4.15 -10.02 -5.41
N GLU A 40 3.57 -10.91 -4.61
CA GLU A 40 2.42 -11.74 -5.00
C GLU A 40 1.10 -10.96 -5.09
N GLY A 41 1.02 -9.79 -4.47
CA GLY A 41 -0.12 -8.87 -4.51
C GLY A 41 0.08 -7.66 -5.44
N LEU A 42 1.13 -7.65 -6.26
CA LEU A 42 1.54 -6.46 -7.02
C LEU A 42 0.53 -6.13 -8.14
N ASN A 43 -0.12 -7.13 -8.70
CA ASN A 43 -1.14 -6.93 -9.73
C ASN A 43 -2.42 -6.31 -9.14
N GLU A 44 -2.84 -6.77 -7.96
CA GLU A 44 -3.95 -6.24 -7.19
C GLU A 44 -3.68 -4.77 -6.83
N TRP A 45 -2.46 -4.48 -6.35
CA TRP A 45 -2.01 -3.12 -6.09
C TRP A 45 -2.12 -2.22 -7.33
N ARG A 46 -1.61 -2.67 -8.47
CA ARG A 46 -1.70 -1.93 -9.75
C ARG A 46 -3.15 -1.71 -10.18
N ARG A 47 -4.01 -2.71 -10.06
CA ARG A 47 -5.45 -2.58 -10.36
C ARG A 47 -6.11 -1.54 -9.45
N GLY A 48 -5.79 -1.54 -8.16
CA GLY A 48 -6.29 -0.55 -7.21
C GLY A 48 -5.83 0.87 -7.55
N LEU A 49 -4.56 1.06 -7.91
CA LEU A 49 -4.06 2.36 -8.36
C LEU A 49 -4.71 2.83 -9.67
N ALA A 50 -4.95 1.91 -10.62
CA ALA A 50 -5.59 2.24 -11.89
C ALA A 50 -7.04 2.68 -11.69
N ALA A 51 -7.78 2.08 -10.74
CA ALA A 51 -9.15 2.49 -10.42
C ALA A 51 -9.23 3.94 -9.90
N LEU A 52 -8.16 4.47 -9.28
CA LEU A 52 -8.09 5.86 -8.82
C LEU A 52 -8.00 6.90 -9.96
N THR A 53 -7.88 6.45 -11.22
CA THR A 53 -7.91 7.37 -12.38
C THR A 53 -9.32 7.84 -12.72
N THR A 54 -10.34 7.08 -12.32
CA THR A 54 -11.75 7.37 -12.60
C THR A 54 -12.58 7.53 -11.33
N ALA A 55 -12.06 7.15 -10.16
CA ALA A 55 -12.70 7.29 -8.85
C ALA A 55 -11.74 7.90 -7.82
N ALA A 56 -12.26 8.52 -6.77
CA ALA A 56 -11.43 9.05 -5.67
C ALA A 56 -10.93 7.96 -4.71
N GLU A 57 -11.57 6.79 -4.73
CA GLU A 57 -11.33 5.68 -3.82
C GLU A 57 -11.36 4.33 -4.55
N SER A 58 -10.64 3.35 -4.01
CA SER A 58 -10.64 1.97 -4.51
C SER A 58 -10.39 0.99 -3.37
N GLN A 59 -11.01 -0.17 -3.44
CA GLN A 59 -10.77 -1.27 -2.51
C GLN A 59 -10.14 -2.46 -3.23
N ILE A 60 -9.10 -3.03 -2.63
CA ILE A 60 -8.46 -4.27 -3.11
C ILE A 60 -8.18 -5.22 -1.95
N ARG A 61 -7.95 -6.49 -2.29
CA ARG A 61 -7.30 -7.47 -1.40
C ARG A 61 -6.01 -7.89 -2.06
N LEU A 62 -4.92 -7.98 -1.30
CA LEU A 62 -3.61 -8.36 -1.83
C LEU A 62 -2.83 -9.24 -0.85
N LEU A 63 -1.91 -10.03 -1.39
CA LEU A 63 -0.97 -10.82 -0.59
C LEU A 63 0.29 -10.00 -0.28
N ALA A 64 0.71 -10.04 0.97
CA ALA A 64 1.96 -9.45 1.44
C ALA A 64 2.77 -10.47 2.25
N LYS A 65 4.09 -10.42 2.11
CA LYS A 65 5.02 -11.30 2.83
C LYS A 65 5.38 -10.70 4.18
N ASN A 66 5.10 -11.42 5.25
CA ASN A 66 5.54 -11.03 6.60
C ASN A 66 7.04 -11.28 6.80
N LYS A 67 7.60 -10.82 7.92
CA LYS A 67 9.03 -10.98 8.25
C LYS A 67 9.52 -12.43 8.34
N ASN A 68 8.61 -13.38 8.54
CA ASN A 68 8.91 -14.80 8.63
C ASN A 68 8.83 -15.48 7.25
N GLY A 69 8.52 -14.71 6.20
CA GLY A 69 8.40 -15.21 4.84
C GLY A 69 7.04 -15.82 4.49
N GLN A 70 6.04 -15.71 5.37
CA GLN A 70 4.69 -16.22 5.13
C GLN A 70 3.84 -15.19 4.41
N GLU A 71 2.92 -15.66 3.57
CA GLU A 71 1.93 -14.81 2.92
C GLU A 71 0.79 -14.46 3.88
N VAL A 72 0.43 -13.18 3.89
CA VAL A 72 -0.66 -12.62 4.67
C VAL A 72 -1.60 -11.91 3.71
N LEU A 73 -2.86 -12.34 3.67
CA LEU A 73 -3.89 -11.67 2.89
C LEU A 73 -4.37 -10.41 3.63
N LEU A 74 -4.22 -9.26 2.99
CA LEU A 74 -4.61 -7.97 3.52
C LEU A 74 -5.74 -7.36 2.71
N SER A 75 -6.71 -6.77 3.41
CA SER A 75 -7.63 -5.81 2.80
C SER A 75 -6.98 -4.44 2.76
N CYS A 76 -7.19 -3.70 1.66
CA CYS A 76 -6.60 -2.39 1.43
C CYS A 76 -7.66 -1.42 0.89
N GLN A 77 -7.83 -0.29 1.58
CA GLN A 77 -8.54 0.88 1.04
C GLN A 77 -7.53 1.88 0.50
N LEU A 78 -7.78 2.40 -0.69
CA LEU A 78 -6.97 3.39 -1.37
C LEU A 78 -7.80 4.65 -1.56
N GLY A 79 -7.22 5.80 -1.30
CA GLY A 79 -7.82 7.10 -1.56
C GLY A 79 -6.79 8.06 -2.17
N ILE A 80 -7.24 8.91 -3.08
CA ILE A 80 -6.44 9.96 -3.70
C ILE A 80 -7.07 11.32 -3.44
N ILE A 81 -6.23 12.35 -3.24
CA ILE A 81 -6.69 13.74 -3.23
C ILE A 81 -6.71 14.21 -4.68
N PRO A 82 -7.87 14.47 -5.32
CA PRO A 82 -7.93 14.65 -6.78
C PRO A 82 -7.34 15.96 -7.29
N SER A 83 -7.05 16.93 -6.42
CA SER A 83 -6.59 18.26 -6.81
C SER A 83 -5.41 18.77 -5.98
N GLY A 84 -4.80 19.86 -6.45
CA GLY A 84 -3.72 20.54 -5.75
C GLY A 84 -2.35 19.86 -5.85
N LEU A 85 -1.49 20.14 -4.87
CA LEU A 85 -0.10 19.70 -4.83
C LEU A 85 0.03 18.18 -4.61
N PHE A 86 -0.93 17.58 -3.90
CA PHE A 86 -0.88 16.18 -3.47
C PHE A 86 -1.61 15.22 -4.43
N ARG A 87 -1.98 15.68 -5.63
CA ARG A 87 -2.74 14.88 -6.61
C ARG A 87 -2.08 13.61 -7.13
N SER A 88 -0.82 13.39 -6.78
CA SER A 88 -0.07 12.18 -7.14
C SER A 88 0.17 11.27 -5.94
N TYR A 89 -0.38 11.61 -4.77
CA TYR A 89 -0.21 10.86 -3.54
C TYR A 89 -1.48 10.06 -3.25
N VAL A 90 -1.27 8.76 -3.03
CA VAL A 90 -2.31 7.83 -2.64
C VAL A 90 -2.12 7.52 -1.17
N ILE A 91 -3.17 7.70 -0.39
CA ILE A 91 -3.24 7.26 1.00
C ILE A 91 -3.85 5.86 0.97
N ALA A 92 -3.18 4.87 1.56
CA ALA A 92 -3.70 3.52 1.65
C ALA A 92 -3.78 3.02 3.10
N ILE A 93 -4.84 2.29 3.41
CA ILE A 93 -5.08 1.69 4.72
C ILE A 93 -5.15 0.18 4.56
N PHE A 94 -4.15 -0.52 5.10
CA PHE A 94 -4.09 -1.97 5.20
C PHE A 94 -4.65 -2.47 6.54
N TYR A 95 -5.46 -3.52 6.51
CA TYR A 95 -6.01 -4.16 7.70
C TYR A 95 -6.20 -5.67 7.47
N PRO A 96 -6.22 -6.48 8.55
CA PRO A 96 -6.55 -7.90 8.45
C PRO A 96 -7.92 -8.09 7.77
N THR A 97 -8.07 -9.19 7.04
CA THR A 97 -9.37 -9.59 6.47
C THR A 97 -10.29 -10.08 7.58
#